data_AF-A0A5C8BF61-F1
#
_entry.id   AF-A0A5C8BF61-F1
#
_cell.length_a   1.000
_cell.length_b   1.000
_cell.length_c   1.000
_cell.angle_alpha   90.00
_cell.angle_beta   90.00
_cell.angle_gamma   90.00
#
_symmetry.space_group_name_H-M   'P 1'
#
loop_
_entity.id
_entity.type
_entity.pdbx_description
1 polymer ?
#
loop_
_entity_poly.entity_id
_entity_poly.type
_entity_poly.pdbx_seq_one_letter_code
_entity_poly.pdbx_strand_id
1 'polypeptide(L)'
;MTTKISSKELERLNELIQIYYGKEINIYVMHGLLISYLCSASTDSFTDLLFNDAHQEPVFKMVNIPPPEINKEFLHLFLNVFYNKTIAICNSGKFIFQLISTDKFNAKFNYGDLTPEQKQHLLDWYMGFFQGFMYIWNHDLIGNYIEYIKPDLEHEIAIERFVGSLNVQYLAALQLITELKPKYTNKDFKYTIKKIKSTVKEMTELEKFPAKFMLEHNPQFLKCISMLIDVVMDARHFVKNNKAANKSMSIH
;
A
#
# COMPACT_ATOMS: atom_id res chain seq x y z
N MET A 1 2.52 -22.14 13.87
CA MET A 1 1.11 -22.20 13.43
C MET A 1 0.66 -20.78 13.15
N THR A 2 0.32 -20.43 11.91
CA THR A 2 -0.23 -19.10 11.61
C THR A 2 -1.73 -19.12 11.82
N THR A 3 -2.20 -18.63 12.96
CA THR A 3 -3.62 -18.40 13.26
C THR A 3 -4.26 -17.64 12.10
N LYS A 4 -5.43 -18.11 11.65
CA LYS A 4 -6.22 -17.46 10.60
C LYS A 4 -7.00 -16.33 11.28
N ILE A 5 -6.85 -15.10 10.80
CA ILE A 5 -7.70 -13.99 11.27
C ILE A 5 -9.14 -14.29 10.85
N SER A 6 -10.06 -14.22 11.81
CA SER A 6 -11.48 -14.49 11.56
C SER A 6 -12.17 -13.24 10.98
N SER A 7 -13.27 -13.47 10.26
CA SER A 7 -14.07 -12.38 9.69
C SER A 7 -14.64 -11.47 10.77
N LYS A 8 -15.02 -12.03 11.92
CA LYS A 8 -15.49 -11.26 13.09
C LYS A 8 -14.40 -10.33 13.65
N GLU A 9 -13.15 -10.79 13.70
CA GLU A 9 -12.03 -9.95 14.14
C GLU A 9 -11.77 -8.81 13.14
N LEU A 10 -11.92 -9.06 11.84
CA LEU A 10 -11.78 -8.03 10.80
C LEU A 10 -12.93 -7.01 10.82
N GLU A 11 -14.17 -7.47 11.00
CA GLU A 11 -15.34 -6.61 11.18
C GLU A 11 -15.18 -5.74 12.43
N ARG A 12 -14.77 -6.35 13.54
CA ARG A 12 -14.52 -5.61 14.78
C ARG A 12 -13.39 -4.59 14.61
N LEU A 13 -12.29 -4.99 13.97
CA LEU A 13 -11.20 -4.07 13.68
C LEU A 13 -11.65 -2.91 12.79
N ASN A 14 -12.52 -3.16 11.81
CA ASN A 14 -13.09 -2.11 10.97
C ASN A 14 -13.90 -1.09 11.78
N GLU A 15 -14.74 -1.55 12.70
CA GLU A 15 -15.48 -0.67 13.62
C GLU A 15 -14.53 0.18 14.46
N LEU A 16 -13.49 -0.45 15.03
CA LEU A 16 -12.50 0.23 15.85
C LEU A 16 -11.76 1.31 15.03
N ILE A 17 -11.30 1.02 13.81
CA ILE A 17 -10.67 2.02 12.93
C ILE A 17 -11.60 3.21 12.71
N GLN A 18 -12.88 2.98 12.45
CA GLN A 18 -13.84 4.05 12.22
C GLN A 18 -14.12 4.91 13.46
N ILE A 19 -13.97 4.35 14.68
CA ILE A 19 -14.04 5.13 15.92
C ILE A 19 -12.91 6.16 15.97
N TYR A 20 -11.68 5.78 15.60
CA TYR A 20 -10.52 6.67 15.59
C TYR A 20 -10.58 7.71 14.48
N TYR A 21 -10.81 7.26 13.24
CA TYR A 21 -10.51 8.04 12.04
C TYR A 21 -11.75 8.47 11.25
N GLY A 22 -12.95 8.11 11.72
CA GLY A 22 -14.22 8.38 11.04
C GLY A 22 -14.58 7.34 9.98
N LYS A 23 -15.80 7.44 9.45
CA LYS A 23 -16.42 6.38 8.61
C LYS A 23 -15.71 6.10 7.29
N GLU A 24 -15.07 7.11 6.70
CA GLU A 24 -14.39 6.97 5.41
C GLU A 24 -13.05 6.24 5.53
N ILE A 25 -12.43 6.26 6.71
CA ILE A 25 -11.22 5.49 6.99
C ILE A 25 -11.65 4.14 7.57
N ASN A 26 -11.44 3.08 6.80
CA ASN A 26 -11.90 1.73 7.13
C ASN A 26 -10.76 0.71 7.01
N ILE A 27 -11.04 -0.56 7.28
CA ILE A 27 -10.02 -1.61 7.26
C ILE A 27 -9.37 -1.80 5.88
N TYR A 28 -10.10 -1.53 4.79
CA TYR A 28 -9.58 -1.64 3.43
C TYR A 28 -8.56 -0.54 3.16
N VAL A 29 -8.88 0.71 3.55
CA VAL A 29 -7.94 1.85 3.53
C VAL A 29 -6.70 1.50 4.34
N MET A 30 -6.86 1.03 5.58
CA MET A 30 -5.73 0.70 6.44
C MET A 30 -4.87 -0.45 5.89
N HIS A 31 -5.49 -1.45 5.25
CA HIS A 31 -4.74 -2.50 4.56
C HIS A 31 -3.92 -1.94 3.41
N GLY A 32 -4.51 -1.07 2.57
CA GLY A 32 -3.82 -0.43 1.46
C GLY A 32 -2.66 0.44 1.93
N LEU A 33 -2.87 1.21 3.00
CA LEU A 33 -1.83 2.02 3.64
C LEU A 33 -0.67 1.16 4.15
N LEU A 34 -0.96 0.04 4.82
CA LEU A 34 0.05 -0.89 5.30
C LEU A 34 0.86 -1.50 4.15
N ILE A 35 0.20 -1.96 3.09
CA ILE A 35 0.92 -2.48 1.92
C ILE A 35 1.80 -1.39 1.29
N SER A 36 1.29 -0.16 1.19
CA SER A 36 2.08 0.96 0.71
C SER A 36 3.29 1.28 1.60
N TYR A 37 3.14 1.21 2.92
CA TYR A 37 4.26 1.32 3.85
C TYR A 37 5.33 0.26 3.59
N LEU A 38 4.94 -0.97 3.28
CA LEU A 38 5.90 -2.03 2.96
C LEU A 38 6.66 -1.73 1.65
N CYS A 39 6.02 -1.03 0.71
CA CYS A 39 6.62 -0.51 -0.53
C CYS A 39 7.35 0.84 -0.38
N SER A 40 7.49 1.41 0.82
CA SER A 40 7.86 2.83 0.95
C SER A 40 9.36 3.13 1.01
N ALA A 41 10.21 2.13 1.23
CA ALA A 41 11.60 2.33 1.67
C ALA A 41 11.76 3.23 2.91
N SER A 42 10.68 3.54 3.63
CA SER A 42 10.71 4.37 4.85
C SER A 42 11.53 3.70 5.95
N THR A 43 12.22 4.54 6.74
CA THR A 43 12.96 4.16 7.95
C THR A 43 12.10 4.23 9.21
N ASP A 44 10.95 4.88 9.14
CA ASP A 44 10.06 5.08 10.28
C ASP A 44 9.28 3.78 10.55
N SER A 45 8.93 3.54 11.82
CA SER A 45 8.08 2.40 12.13
C SER A 45 6.64 2.69 11.68
N PHE A 46 5.90 1.67 11.23
CA PHE A 46 4.51 1.86 10.83
C PHE A 46 3.65 2.42 11.98
N THR A 47 3.97 2.04 13.22
CA THR A 47 3.34 2.59 14.42
C THR A 47 3.60 4.08 14.60
N ASP A 48 4.82 4.56 14.32
CA ASP A 48 5.12 5.98 14.41
C ASP A 48 4.33 6.79 13.38
N LEU A 49 4.22 6.27 12.15
CA LEU A 49 3.46 6.91 11.07
C LEU A 49 1.95 7.01 11.33
N LEU A 50 1.41 6.13 12.20
CA LEU A 50 -0.02 6.09 12.53
C LEU A 50 -0.37 6.85 13.81
N PHE A 51 0.53 6.90 14.78
CA PHE A 51 0.22 7.35 16.15
C PHE A 51 1.11 8.47 16.68
N ASN A 52 2.24 8.76 16.05
CA ASN A 52 3.25 9.62 16.65
C ASN A 52 3.22 11.04 16.04
N ASP A 53 2.84 12.01 16.87
CA ASP A 53 2.86 13.46 16.57
C ASP A 53 4.28 14.03 16.37
N ALA A 54 5.34 13.24 16.63
CA ALA A 54 6.73 13.66 16.43
C ALA A 54 7.09 13.86 14.94
N HIS A 55 6.37 13.20 14.02
CA HIS A 55 6.37 13.54 12.60
C HIS A 55 5.23 14.53 12.37
N GLN A 56 5.54 15.68 11.76
CA GLN A 56 4.71 16.89 11.85
C GLN A 56 3.24 16.77 11.41
N GLU A 57 2.79 15.71 10.73
CA GLU A 57 1.37 15.35 10.62
C GLU A 57 1.21 13.82 10.39
N PRO A 58 0.34 13.11 11.14
CA PRO A 58 0.01 11.71 10.84
C PRO A 58 -0.73 11.60 9.50
N VAL A 59 -0.56 10.47 8.79
CA VAL A 59 -1.15 10.25 7.46
C VAL A 59 -2.68 10.41 7.47
N PHE A 60 -3.31 9.94 8.55
CA PHE A 60 -4.72 10.21 8.82
C PHE A 60 -4.86 10.87 10.19
N LYS A 61 -5.55 12.01 10.23
CA LYS A 61 -5.86 12.71 11.47
C LYS A 61 -6.89 11.92 12.27
N MET A 62 -6.59 11.65 13.54
CA MET A 62 -7.57 11.07 14.46
C MET A 62 -8.69 12.08 14.71
N VAL A 63 -9.93 11.61 14.61
CA VAL A 63 -11.14 12.39 14.87
C VAL A 63 -11.57 12.26 16.33
N ASN A 64 -11.26 11.12 16.96
CA ASN A 64 -11.57 10.86 18.37
C ASN A 64 -10.38 10.22 19.09
N ILE A 65 -10.29 10.49 20.40
CA ILE A 65 -9.43 9.75 21.32
C ILE A 65 -10.33 8.76 22.07
N PRO A 66 -10.25 7.45 21.79
CA PRO A 66 -11.14 6.48 22.41
C PRO A 66 -10.71 6.11 23.84
N PRO A 67 -11.63 5.52 24.64
CA PRO A 67 -11.31 5.03 25.98
C PRO A 67 -10.14 4.02 26.00
N PRO A 68 -9.40 3.89 27.12
CA PRO A 68 -8.25 3.00 27.23
C PRO A 68 -8.53 1.53 26.85
N GLU A 69 -9.71 1.01 27.15
CA GLU A 69 -10.12 -0.36 26.85
C GLU A 69 -10.27 -0.57 25.34
N ILE A 70 -10.91 0.37 24.66
CA ILE A 70 -11.07 0.38 23.21
C ILE A 70 -9.70 0.53 22.54
N ASN A 71 -8.83 1.37 23.10
CA ASN A 71 -7.47 1.53 22.60
C ASN A 71 -6.64 0.25 22.73
N LYS A 72 -6.75 -0.45 23.86
CA LYS A 72 -6.07 -1.73 24.06
C LYS A 72 -6.56 -2.79 23.08
N GLU A 73 -7.88 -2.88 22.86
CA GLU A 73 -8.48 -3.82 21.89
C GLU A 73 -8.01 -3.50 20.46
N PHE A 74 -8.05 -2.23 20.07
CA PHE A 74 -7.59 -1.78 18.76
C PHE A 74 -6.11 -2.10 18.54
N LEU A 75 -5.22 -1.74 19.47
CA LEU A 75 -3.79 -2.02 19.34
C LEU A 75 -3.53 -3.53 19.24
N HIS A 76 -4.28 -4.36 19.98
CA HIS A 76 -4.18 -5.81 19.87
C HIS A 76 -4.59 -6.31 18.48
N LEU A 77 -5.80 -5.99 18.01
CA LEU A 77 -6.29 -6.46 16.72
C LEU A 77 -5.49 -5.89 15.55
N PHE A 78 -5.11 -4.62 15.62
CA PHE A 78 -4.38 -3.94 14.55
C PHE A 78 -2.92 -4.38 14.48
N LEU A 79 -2.15 -4.26 15.58
CA LEU A 79 -0.71 -4.53 15.55
C LEU A 79 -0.38 -6.01 15.71
N ASN A 80 -1.01 -6.69 16.68
CA ASN A 80 -0.62 -8.06 16.99
C ASN A 80 -1.23 -9.07 16.03
N VAL A 81 -2.42 -8.79 15.47
CA VAL A 81 -3.12 -9.71 14.58
C VAL A 81 -2.99 -9.28 13.12
N PHE A 82 -3.59 -8.15 12.74
CA PHE A 82 -3.73 -7.72 11.34
C PHE A 82 -2.38 -7.37 10.69
N TYR A 83 -1.58 -6.50 11.33
CA TYR A 83 -0.27 -6.07 10.84
C TYR A 83 0.70 -7.24 10.67
N ASN A 84 0.87 -8.04 11.73
CA ASN A 84 1.76 -9.20 11.70
C ASN A 84 1.36 -10.22 10.63
N LYS A 85 0.05 -10.42 10.41
CA LYS A 85 -0.44 -11.33 9.38
C LYS A 85 -0.12 -10.81 7.97
N THR A 86 -0.34 -9.52 7.72
CA THR A 86 -0.04 -8.87 6.44
C THR A 86 1.46 -8.94 6.13
N ILE A 87 2.32 -8.65 7.10
CA ILE A 87 3.78 -8.77 6.94
C ILE A 87 4.20 -10.20 6.66
N ALA A 88 3.65 -11.18 7.38
CA ALA A 88 3.98 -12.58 7.16
C ALA A 88 3.61 -13.03 5.73
N ILE A 89 2.53 -12.51 5.15
CA ILE A 89 2.15 -12.77 3.75
C ILE A 89 3.18 -12.15 2.81
N CYS A 90 3.53 -10.88 3.01
CA CYS A 90 4.50 -10.17 2.17
C CYS A 90 5.88 -10.87 2.19
N ASN A 91 6.38 -11.21 3.38
CA ASN A 91 7.67 -11.88 3.55
C ASN A 91 7.70 -13.32 2.99
N SER A 92 6.54 -13.93 2.72
CA SER A 92 6.48 -15.28 2.17
C SER A 92 6.73 -15.36 0.65
N GLY A 93 6.95 -14.22 -0.02
CA GLY A 93 7.11 -14.15 -1.47
C GLY A 93 5.87 -14.57 -2.26
N LYS A 94 4.72 -14.69 -1.58
CA LYS A 94 3.43 -15.01 -2.19
C LYS A 94 2.80 -13.74 -2.77
N PHE A 95 1.86 -13.96 -3.70
CA PHE A 95 1.01 -12.88 -4.22
C PHE A 95 0.34 -12.12 -3.08
N ILE A 96 0.35 -10.80 -3.19
CA ILE A 96 -0.32 -9.91 -2.24
C ILE A 96 -1.65 -9.52 -2.87
N PHE A 97 -2.72 -10.08 -2.32
CA PHE A 97 -4.08 -9.76 -2.74
C PHE A 97 -4.59 -8.55 -1.95
N GLN A 98 -5.30 -7.65 -2.61
CA GLN A 98 -6.01 -6.56 -1.97
C GLN A 98 -7.12 -7.11 -1.08
N LEU A 99 -7.35 -6.45 0.06
CA LEU A 99 -8.47 -6.79 0.92
C LEU A 99 -9.71 -6.13 0.34
N ILE A 100 -10.64 -6.93 -0.17
CA ILE A 100 -11.89 -6.45 -0.79
C ILE A 100 -13.14 -6.93 -0.04
N SER A 101 -12.95 -7.76 0.98
CA SER A 101 -14.01 -8.27 1.86
C SER A 101 -13.42 -8.84 3.16
N THR A 102 -14.14 -8.66 4.27
CA THR A 102 -13.75 -9.18 5.60
C THR A 102 -13.98 -10.69 5.74
N ASP A 103 -14.84 -11.28 4.92
CA ASP A 103 -15.05 -12.74 4.89
C ASP A 103 -13.84 -13.51 4.35
N LYS A 104 -13.01 -12.84 3.54
CA LYS A 104 -11.96 -13.45 2.72
C LYS A 104 -10.68 -12.60 2.73
N PHE A 105 -9.99 -12.61 3.87
CA PHE A 105 -8.70 -11.94 4.00
C PHE A 105 -7.68 -12.41 2.95
N ASN A 106 -7.26 -11.48 2.09
CA ASN A 106 -6.31 -11.69 0.99
C ASN A 106 -6.63 -12.91 0.11
N ALA A 107 -7.91 -13.12 -0.20
CA ALA A 107 -8.31 -14.13 -1.17
C ALA A 107 -8.07 -13.65 -2.60
N LYS A 108 -7.73 -14.59 -3.49
CA LYS A 108 -7.69 -14.35 -4.93
C LYS A 108 -9.09 -13.96 -5.42
N PHE A 109 -9.16 -12.92 -6.26
CA PHE A 109 -10.38 -12.48 -6.90
C PHE A 109 -10.15 -12.20 -8.39
N ASN A 110 -11.25 -12.14 -9.14
CA ASN A 110 -11.30 -11.67 -10.51
C ASN A 110 -12.02 -10.33 -10.53
N TYR A 111 -11.42 -9.32 -11.13
CA TYR A 111 -11.96 -7.96 -11.13
C TYR A 111 -13.35 -7.88 -11.78
N GLY A 112 -13.58 -8.66 -12.85
CA GLY A 112 -14.87 -8.69 -13.56
C GLY A 112 -16.03 -9.23 -12.72
N ASP A 113 -15.74 -10.03 -11.70
CA ASP A 113 -16.73 -10.71 -10.86
C ASP A 113 -17.03 -9.96 -9.55
N LEU A 114 -16.37 -8.82 -9.32
CA LEU A 114 -16.55 -8.05 -8.10
C LEU A 114 -17.93 -7.39 -8.05
N THR A 115 -18.62 -7.53 -6.92
CA THR A 115 -19.85 -6.79 -6.65
C THR A 115 -19.56 -5.28 -6.54
N PRO A 116 -20.56 -4.40 -6.72
CA PRO A 116 -20.36 -2.96 -6.55
C PRO A 116 -19.75 -2.58 -5.18
N GLU A 117 -20.14 -3.28 -4.13
CA GLU A 117 -19.60 -3.10 -2.78
C GLU A 117 -18.12 -3.51 -2.70
N GLN A 118 -17.75 -4.68 -3.25
CA GLN A 118 -16.35 -5.12 -3.29
C GLN A 118 -15.47 -4.21 -4.14
N LYS A 119 -16.02 -3.63 -5.22
CA LYS A 119 -15.32 -2.59 -6.01
C LYS A 119 -15.11 -1.33 -5.18
N GLN A 120 -16.08 -0.93 -4.36
CA GLN A 120 -15.92 0.18 -3.43
C GLN A 120 -14.83 -0.11 -2.38
N HIS A 121 -14.80 -1.32 -1.80
CA HIS A 121 -13.73 -1.74 -0.89
C HIS A 121 -12.35 -1.74 -1.55
N LEU A 122 -12.26 -2.19 -2.82
CA LEU A 122 -11.03 -2.13 -3.60
C LEU A 122 -10.60 -0.68 -3.87
N LEU A 123 -11.54 0.22 -4.13
CA LEU A 123 -11.25 1.64 -4.28
C LEU A 123 -10.73 2.24 -2.96
N ASP A 124 -11.35 1.91 -1.83
CA ASP A 124 -10.91 2.32 -0.50
C ASP A 124 -9.49 1.82 -0.21
N TRP A 125 -9.18 0.57 -0.61
CA TRP A 125 -7.83 0.03 -0.56
C TRP A 125 -6.85 0.88 -1.36
N TYR A 126 -7.19 1.30 -2.58
CA TYR A 126 -6.36 2.20 -3.38
C TYR A 126 -6.20 3.59 -2.76
N MET A 127 -7.23 4.13 -2.09
CA MET A 127 -7.11 5.39 -1.38
C MET A 127 -6.06 5.30 -0.28
N GLY A 128 -6.06 4.22 0.50
CA GLY A 128 -5.02 3.95 1.49
C GLY A 128 -3.64 3.76 0.87
N PHE A 129 -3.55 2.99 -0.21
CA PHE A 129 -2.28 2.71 -0.89
C PHE A 129 -1.63 4.00 -1.42
N PHE A 130 -2.38 4.84 -2.12
CA PHE A 130 -1.85 6.08 -2.69
C PHE A 130 -1.62 7.18 -1.66
N GLN A 131 -2.33 7.17 -0.52
CA GLN A 131 -1.97 8.00 0.62
C GLN A 131 -0.57 7.63 1.13
N GLY A 132 -0.30 6.34 1.36
CA GLY A 132 1.04 5.90 1.71
C GLY A 132 2.09 6.29 0.66
N PHE A 133 1.76 6.16 -0.63
CA PHE A 133 2.64 6.56 -1.72
C PHE A 133 3.02 8.04 -1.66
N MET A 134 2.08 8.92 -1.34
CA MET A 134 2.35 10.37 -1.30
C MET A 134 3.09 10.82 -0.05
N TYR A 135 2.83 10.20 1.11
CA TYR A 135 3.27 10.73 2.41
C TYR A 135 4.35 9.91 3.10
N ILE A 136 4.51 8.63 2.74
CA ILE A 136 5.40 7.70 3.44
C ILE A 136 6.61 7.30 2.58
N TRP A 137 6.43 7.22 1.27
CA TRP A 137 7.49 6.74 0.39
C TRP A 137 8.68 7.68 0.36
N ASN A 138 9.86 7.10 0.53
CA ASN A 138 11.13 7.79 0.29
C ASN A 138 11.45 7.71 -1.20
N HIS A 139 10.77 8.54 -2.00
CA HIS A 139 10.90 8.57 -3.46
C HIS A 139 12.33 8.82 -3.91
N ASP A 140 13.04 9.72 -3.24
CA ASP A 140 14.44 10.04 -3.55
C ASP A 140 15.33 8.81 -3.36
N LEU A 141 15.13 8.06 -2.27
CA LEU A 141 15.92 6.86 -2.04
C LEU A 141 15.64 5.77 -3.08
N ILE A 142 14.37 5.57 -3.41
CA ILE A 142 13.95 4.59 -4.43
C ILE A 142 14.53 4.99 -5.79
N GLY A 143 14.45 6.27 -6.16
CA GLY A 143 15.02 6.80 -7.40
C GLY A 143 16.54 6.63 -7.45
N ASN A 144 17.25 7.03 -6.39
CA ASN A 144 18.71 6.84 -6.29
C ASN A 144 19.12 5.37 -6.38
N TYR A 145 18.36 4.46 -5.76
CA TYR A 145 18.62 3.03 -5.88
C TYR A 145 18.47 2.60 -7.34
N ILE A 146 17.35 2.93 -7.98
CA ILE A 146 17.06 2.62 -9.39
C ILE A 146 18.18 3.15 -10.32
N GLU A 147 18.68 4.36 -10.09
CA GLU A 147 19.77 4.96 -10.88
C GLU A 147 21.14 4.32 -10.60
N TYR A 148 21.38 3.83 -9.39
CA TYR A 148 22.68 3.30 -8.97
C TYR A 148 22.92 1.86 -9.44
N ILE A 149 21.88 1.03 -9.54
CA ILE A 149 22.04 -0.35 -10.03
C ILE A 149 22.44 -0.29 -11.50
N LYS A 150 23.64 -0.81 -11.82
CA LYS A 150 24.26 -0.72 -13.14
C LYS A 150 23.33 -1.21 -14.26
N PRO A 151 23.44 -0.67 -15.49
CA PRO A 151 22.63 -1.09 -16.62
C PRO A 151 23.16 -2.43 -17.15
N ASP A 152 22.59 -3.53 -16.65
CA ASP A 152 22.52 -4.75 -17.43
C ASP A 152 21.07 -5.01 -17.86
N LEU A 153 20.89 -5.90 -18.84
CA LEU A 153 19.60 -6.16 -19.47
C LEU A 153 18.55 -6.70 -18.46
N GLU A 154 18.97 -7.37 -17.39
CA GLU A 154 18.08 -7.89 -16.36
C GLU A 154 17.57 -6.77 -15.44
N HIS A 155 18.36 -5.70 -15.28
CA HIS A 155 17.99 -4.50 -14.50
C HIS A 155 17.03 -3.57 -15.25
N GLU A 156 17.22 -3.34 -16.56
CA GLU A 156 16.27 -2.56 -17.36
C GLU A 156 14.86 -3.19 -17.29
N ILE A 157 14.79 -4.52 -17.36
CA ILE A 157 13.54 -5.28 -17.19
C ILE A 157 12.95 -5.10 -15.78
N ALA A 158 13.77 -4.99 -14.73
CA ALA A 158 13.29 -4.77 -13.36
C ALA A 158 12.67 -3.38 -13.17
N ILE A 159 13.30 -2.35 -13.74
CA ILE A 159 12.81 -0.96 -13.72
C ILE A 159 11.50 -0.86 -14.52
N GLU A 160 11.45 -1.43 -15.71
CA GLU A 160 10.23 -1.47 -16.53
C GLU A 160 9.10 -2.20 -15.81
N ARG A 161 9.41 -3.28 -15.08
CA ARG A 161 8.42 -4.00 -14.26
C ARG A 161 7.96 -3.19 -13.06
N PHE A 162 8.85 -2.43 -12.41
CA PHE A 162 8.49 -1.56 -11.30
C PHE A 162 7.55 -0.43 -11.76
N VAL A 163 7.96 0.31 -12.80
CA VAL A 163 7.17 1.40 -13.37
C VAL A 163 5.85 0.87 -13.94
N GLY A 164 5.90 -0.23 -14.70
CA GLY A 164 4.72 -0.91 -15.22
C GLY A 164 3.76 -1.34 -14.10
N SER A 165 4.29 -1.88 -13.00
CA SER A 165 3.49 -2.29 -11.84
C SER A 165 2.81 -1.12 -11.15
N LEU A 166 3.50 0.02 -10.99
CA LEU A 166 2.92 1.22 -10.42
C LEU A 166 1.85 1.83 -11.36
N ASN A 167 2.11 1.87 -12.66
CA ASN A 167 1.16 2.35 -13.66
C ASN A 167 -0.13 1.52 -13.70
N VAL A 168 -0.02 0.19 -13.54
CA VAL A 168 -1.16 -0.71 -13.37
C VAL A 168 -2.02 -0.30 -12.16
N GLN A 169 -1.42 0.03 -11.01
CA GLN A 169 -2.18 0.45 -9.83
C GLN A 169 -2.93 1.77 -10.09
N TYR A 170 -2.27 2.74 -10.74
CA TYR A 170 -2.89 4.03 -11.10
C TYR A 170 -4.08 3.85 -12.04
N LEU A 171 -3.95 3.01 -13.07
CA LEU A 171 -5.00 2.74 -14.03
C LEU A 171 -6.17 1.97 -13.41
N ALA A 172 -5.90 0.97 -12.56
CA ALA A 172 -6.93 0.27 -11.81
C ALA A 172 -7.75 1.22 -10.91
N ALA A 173 -7.05 2.09 -10.17
CA ALA A 173 -7.70 3.08 -9.33
C ALA A 173 -8.51 4.08 -10.15
N LEU A 174 -7.98 4.55 -11.30
CA LEU A 174 -8.71 5.45 -12.19
C LEU A 174 -9.99 4.80 -12.75
N GLN A 175 -9.93 3.52 -13.11
CA GLN A 175 -11.09 2.79 -13.60
C GLN A 175 -12.19 2.76 -12.54
N LEU A 176 -11.86 2.40 -11.29
CA LEU A 176 -12.79 2.41 -10.16
C LEU A 176 -13.35 3.80 -9.87
N ILE A 177 -12.51 4.85 -9.88
CA ILE A 177 -12.93 6.24 -9.69
C ILE A 177 -13.94 6.67 -10.76
N THR A 178 -13.72 6.26 -12.00
CA THR A 178 -14.58 6.62 -13.14
C THR A 178 -15.90 5.87 -13.10
N GLU A 179 -15.86 4.58 -12.75
CA GLU A 179 -17.03 3.71 -12.63
C GLU A 179 -17.92 4.12 -11.45
N LEU A 180 -17.33 4.21 -10.25
CA LEU A 180 -18.07 4.42 -9.00
C LEU A 180 -18.43 5.89 -8.74
N LYS A 181 -17.66 6.84 -9.28
CA LYS A 181 -17.82 8.29 -9.04
C LYS A 181 -17.94 8.59 -7.54
N PRO A 182 -16.92 8.23 -6.73
CA PRO A 182 -16.99 8.27 -5.28
C PRO A 182 -17.26 9.69 -4.76
N LYS A 183 -18.02 9.78 -3.67
CA LYS A 183 -18.40 11.04 -3.01
C LYS A 183 -17.74 11.20 -1.65
N TYR A 184 -16.44 10.90 -1.55
CA TYR A 184 -15.69 11.12 -0.31
C TYR A 184 -15.80 12.58 0.15
N THR A 185 -15.95 12.77 1.44
CA THR A 185 -15.95 14.07 2.11
C THR A 185 -14.54 14.43 2.59
N ASN A 186 -13.72 13.42 2.92
CA ASN A 186 -12.32 13.55 3.30
C ASN A 186 -11.51 14.27 2.20
N LYS A 187 -10.77 15.31 2.61
CA LYS A 187 -10.01 16.18 1.69
C LYS A 187 -8.82 15.47 1.08
N ASP A 188 -8.16 14.58 1.81
CA ASP A 188 -6.99 13.84 1.38
C ASP A 188 -7.38 12.80 0.33
N PHE A 189 -8.55 12.16 0.46
CA PHE A 189 -9.09 11.29 -0.58
C PHE A 189 -9.45 12.06 -1.86
N LYS A 190 -10.05 13.25 -1.74
CA LYS A 190 -10.29 14.12 -2.92
C LYS A 190 -8.98 14.51 -3.60
N TYR A 191 -7.95 14.84 -2.81
CA TYR A 191 -6.62 15.14 -3.33
C TYR A 191 -5.99 13.93 -4.03
N THR A 192 -6.09 12.74 -3.44
CA THR A 192 -5.63 11.47 -4.00
C THR A 192 -6.26 11.20 -5.36
N ILE A 193 -7.59 11.35 -5.47
CA ILE A 193 -8.32 11.20 -6.73
C ILE A 193 -7.80 12.18 -7.78
N LYS A 194 -7.58 13.44 -7.40
CA LYS A 194 -7.03 14.46 -8.32
C LYS A 194 -5.64 14.05 -8.81
N LYS A 195 -4.78 13.56 -7.91
CA LYS A 195 -3.43 13.10 -8.25
C LYS A 195 -3.45 11.90 -9.18
N ILE A 196 -4.22 10.85 -8.87
CA ILE A 196 -4.39 9.69 -9.75
C ILE A 196 -4.82 10.11 -11.15
N LYS A 197 -5.82 11.00 -11.26
CA LYS A 197 -6.29 11.51 -12.56
C LYS A 197 -5.20 12.30 -13.31
N SER A 198 -4.44 13.15 -12.63
CA SER A 198 -3.34 13.92 -13.25
C SER A 198 -2.24 13.00 -13.75
N THR A 199 -1.77 12.10 -12.89
CA THR A 199 -0.69 11.17 -13.22
C THR A 199 -1.06 10.29 -14.41
N VAL A 200 -2.26 9.70 -14.45
CA VAL A 200 -2.68 8.90 -15.61
C VAL A 200 -2.84 9.75 -16.89
N LYS A 201 -3.22 11.03 -16.77
CA LYS A 201 -3.28 11.93 -17.91
C LYS A 201 -1.88 12.23 -18.49
N GLU A 202 -0.88 12.30 -17.62
CA GLU A 202 0.51 12.57 -17.97
C GLU A 202 1.24 11.33 -18.52
N MET A 203 0.75 10.11 -18.21
CA MET A 203 1.28 8.87 -18.80
C MET A 203 1.15 8.89 -20.33
N THR A 204 2.19 8.43 -21.00
CA THR A 204 2.22 8.19 -22.45
C THR A 204 1.35 6.99 -22.82
N GLU A 205 0.97 6.90 -24.10
CA GLU A 205 0.21 5.74 -24.60
C GLU A 205 1.00 4.43 -24.50
N LEU A 206 2.32 4.50 -24.64
CA LEU A 206 3.21 3.34 -24.47
C LEU A 206 3.21 2.83 -23.02
N GLU A 207 3.11 3.70 -22.02
CA GLU A 207 3.02 3.30 -20.62
C GLU A 207 1.64 2.73 -20.25
N LYS A 208 0.58 3.25 -20.89
CA LYS A 208 -0.79 2.79 -20.66
C LYS A 208 -1.07 1.41 -21.25
N PHE A 209 -0.48 1.07 -22.39
CA PHE A 209 -0.80 -0.16 -23.11
C PHE A 209 -0.42 -1.45 -22.35
N PRO A 210 0.82 -1.64 -21.87
CA PRO A 210 1.19 -2.82 -21.07
C PRO A 210 0.38 -2.93 -19.79
N ALA A 211 0.09 -1.79 -19.15
CA ALA A 211 -0.66 -1.76 -17.90
C ALA A 211 -2.15 -2.09 -18.10
N LYS A 212 -2.78 -1.58 -19.16
CA LYS A 212 -4.14 -1.95 -19.57
C LYS A 212 -4.23 -3.43 -19.91
N PHE A 213 -3.27 -3.96 -20.67
CA PHE A 213 -3.19 -5.38 -20.98
C PHE A 213 -3.09 -6.24 -19.70
N MET A 214 -2.24 -5.85 -18.75
CA MET A 214 -2.09 -6.54 -17.47
C MET A 214 -3.37 -6.53 -16.63
N LEU A 215 -4.13 -5.42 -16.64
CA LEU A 215 -5.42 -5.32 -15.96
C LEU A 215 -6.48 -6.24 -16.55
N GLU A 216 -6.52 -6.35 -17.88
CA GLU A 216 -7.58 -7.07 -18.59
C GLU A 216 -7.31 -8.58 -18.71
N HIS A 217 -6.05 -9.04 -18.69
CA HIS A 217 -5.71 -10.38 -19.18
C HIS A 217 -4.89 -11.26 -18.22
N ASN A 218 -4.50 -10.82 -17.00
CA ASN A 218 -3.40 -11.50 -16.32
C ASN A 218 -3.51 -11.70 -14.79
N PRO A 219 -3.30 -12.95 -14.29
CA PRO A 219 -2.90 -13.20 -12.89
C PRO A 219 -1.65 -12.42 -12.43
N GLN A 220 -0.86 -11.88 -13.36
CA GLN A 220 0.28 -10.99 -13.08
C GLN A 220 -0.13 -9.63 -12.49
N PHE A 221 -1.38 -9.17 -12.66
CA PHE A 221 -1.90 -7.99 -11.94
C PHE A 221 -1.68 -8.10 -10.42
N LEU A 222 -1.83 -9.30 -9.89
CA LEU A 222 -1.68 -9.62 -8.46
C LEU A 222 -0.21 -9.79 -8.06
N LYS A 223 0.72 -9.84 -9.02
CA LYS A 223 2.18 -9.79 -8.78
C LYS A 223 2.72 -8.37 -8.75
N CYS A 224 2.01 -7.39 -9.32
CA CYS A 224 2.52 -6.03 -9.43
C CYS A 224 2.90 -5.46 -8.04
N ILE A 225 2.08 -5.70 -7.02
CA ILE A 225 2.41 -5.28 -5.65
C ILE A 225 3.65 -6.01 -5.13
N SER A 226 3.75 -7.33 -5.32
CA SER A 226 4.93 -8.09 -4.93
C SER A 226 6.20 -7.57 -5.60
N MET A 227 6.13 -7.21 -6.89
CA MET A 227 7.25 -6.61 -7.63
C MET A 227 7.68 -5.25 -7.06
N LEU A 228 6.73 -4.42 -6.62
CA LEU A 228 7.05 -3.15 -5.95
C LEU A 228 7.79 -3.39 -4.62
N ILE A 229 7.37 -4.41 -3.85
CA ILE A 229 8.01 -4.75 -2.58
C ILE A 229 9.42 -5.29 -2.78
N ASP A 230 9.64 -6.17 -3.77
CA ASP A 230 10.95 -6.77 -4.04
C ASP A 230 12.00 -5.68 -4.31
N VAL A 231 11.70 -4.73 -5.22
CA VAL A 231 12.59 -3.59 -5.53
C VAL A 231 12.87 -2.72 -4.30
N VAL A 232 11.86 -2.49 -3.47
CA VAL A 232 12.00 -1.67 -2.26
C VAL A 232 12.79 -2.38 -1.17
N MET A 233 12.64 -3.70 -1.04
CA MET A 233 13.46 -4.51 -0.14
C MET A 233 14.92 -4.44 -0.54
N ASP A 234 15.22 -4.55 -1.84
CA ASP A 234 16.58 -4.45 -2.32
C ASP A 234 17.15 -3.02 -2.12
N ALA A 235 16.35 -1.98 -2.34
CA ALA A 235 16.73 -0.59 -2.03
C ALA A 235 17.08 -0.41 -0.54
N ARG A 236 16.29 -0.98 0.37
CA ARG A 236 16.57 -0.95 1.82
C ARG A 236 17.84 -1.71 2.17
N HIS A 237 18.07 -2.88 1.57
CA HIS A 237 19.30 -3.65 1.75
C HIS A 237 20.53 -2.90 1.26
N PHE A 238 20.43 -2.24 0.11
CA PHE A 238 21.48 -1.40 -0.46
C PHE A 238 21.92 -0.30 0.52
N VAL A 239 20.98 0.42 1.13
CA VAL A 239 21.30 1.46 2.14
C VAL A 239 21.96 0.87 3.38
N LYS A 240 21.44 -0.25 3.88
CA LYS A 240 21.98 -0.89 5.09
C LYS A 240 23.45 -1.32 4.88
N ASN A 241 23.75 -1.86 3.70
CA ASN A 241 25.09 -2.33 3.35
C ASN A 241 26.06 -1.16 3.06
N ASN A 242 25.61 -0.08 2.42
CA ASN A 242 26.45 1.11 2.20
C ASN A 242 26.69 1.92 3.48
N LYS A 243 25.70 2.01 4.40
CA LYS A 243 25.92 2.59 5.73
C LYS A 243 26.90 1.77 6.56
N ALA A 244 26.91 0.45 6.41
CA ALA A 244 27.88 -0.43 7.07
C ALA A 244 29.29 -0.25 6.48
N ALA A 245 29.42 -0.16 5.15
CA ALA A 245 30.70 0.09 4.46
C ALA A 245 31.32 1.46 4.83
N ASN A 246 30.50 2.51 4.90
CA ASN A 246 30.97 3.84 5.32
C ASN A 246 31.33 3.93 6.81
N LYS A 247 30.72 3.10 7.67
CA LYS A 247 31.13 2.97 9.08
C LYS A 247 32.43 2.16 9.26
N SER A 248 32.71 1.19 8.40
CA SER A 248 33.98 0.44 8.45
C SER A 248 35.19 1.22 7.94
N MET A 249 34.97 2.26 7.12
CA MET A 249 36.04 3.15 6.64
C MET A 249 36.37 4.30 7.60
N SER A 250 35.55 4.55 8.62
CA SER A 250 35.78 5.58 9.64
C SER A 250 36.50 5.06 10.89
N ILE A 251 36.98 3.83 10.86
CA ILE A 251 37.82 3.22 11.91
C ILE A 251 39.16 2.83 11.27
N HIS A 252 39.89 3.83 10.78
CA HIS A 252 41.33 3.75 10.51
C HIS A 252 41.95 5.14 10.68
#